data_AF-A3WDI8-F1
#
_entry.id   AF-A3WDI8-F1
#
_cell.length_a   1.000
_cell.length_b   1.000
_cell.length_c   1.000
_cell.angle_alpha   90.00
_cell.angle_beta   90.00
_cell.angle_gamma   90.00
#
_symmetry.space_group_name_H-M   'P 1'
#
loop_
_entity.id
_entity.type
_entity.pdbx_description
1 polymer ?
#
loop_
_entity_poly.entity_id
_entity_poly.type
_entity_poly.pdbx_seq_one_letter_code
_entity_poly.pdbx_strand_id
1 'polypeptide(L)' 'MTLFGNLQSNSNSYFQALATAERRALHSFFDQHVIEDDDLGYFALDEGDYNALPVHLASRVVHTVHGAMLDEF' A
#
# COMPACT_ATOMS: atom_id res chain seq x y z
N MET A 1 -12.29 21.44 -17.33
CA MET A 1 -13.35 20.53 -16.85
C MET A 1 -12.71 19.18 -16.58
N THR A 2 -12.18 18.92 -15.39
CA THR A 2 -11.51 17.61 -15.12
C THR A 2 -11.32 17.28 -13.63
N LEU A 3 -12.20 17.74 -12.73
CA LEU A 3 -12.15 17.29 -11.33
C LEU A 3 -12.61 15.82 -11.21
N PHE A 4 -13.64 15.44 -11.95
CA PHE A 4 -14.26 14.10 -11.88
C PHE A 4 -13.39 12.98 -12.45
N GLY A 5 -12.63 13.26 -13.52
CA GLY A 5 -11.70 12.26 -14.09
C GLY A 5 -10.54 11.94 -13.16
N ASN A 6 -10.02 12.95 -12.44
CA ASN A 6 -8.93 12.78 -11.50
C ASN A 6 -9.37 12.00 -10.25
N LEU A 7 -10.58 12.28 -9.73
CA LEU A 7 -11.15 11.51 -8.62
C LEU A 7 -11.33 10.02 -8.96
N GLN A 8 -11.89 9.70 -10.13
CA GLN A 8 -12.08 8.31 -10.53
C GLN A 8 -10.75 7.58 -10.76
N SER A 9 -9.75 8.26 -11.34
CA SER A 9 -8.43 7.68 -11.54
C SER A 9 -7.71 7.41 -10.22
N ASN A 10 -7.79 8.34 -9.27
CA ASN A 10 -7.19 8.18 -7.93
C ASN A 10 -7.86 7.06 -7.13
N SER A 11 -9.19 6.96 -7.17
CA SER A 11 -9.88 5.84 -6.53
C SER A 11 -9.46 4.50 -7.14
N ASN A 12 -9.32 4.42 -8.47
CA ASN A 12 -8.92 3.18 -9.14
C ASN A 12 -7.48 2.77 -8.79
N SER A 13 -6.53 3.71 -8.78
CA SER A 13 -5.15 3.41 -8.37
C SER A 13 -5.06 3.00 -6.91
N TYR A 14 -5.84 3.62 -6.02
CA TYR A 14 -5.94 3.20 -4.61
C TYR A 14 -6.41 1.75 -4.48
N PHE A 15 -7.50 1.36 -5.14
CA PHE A 15 -8.01 -0.01 -5.06
C PHE A 15 -7.07 -1.04 -5.67
N GLN A 16 -6.32 -0.69 -6.72
CA GLN A 16 -5.29 -1.56 -7.28
C GLN A 16 -4.12 -1.78 -6.30
N ALA A 17 -3.69 -0.70 -5.63
CA ALA A 17 -2.67 -0.80 -4.59
C ALA A 17 -3.15 -1.65 -3.41
N LEU A 18 -4.38 -1.41 -2.93
CA LEU A 18 -4.98 -2.19 -1.85
C LEU A 18 -5.08 -3.68 -2.19
N ALA A 19 -5.60 -4.03 -3.38
CA ALA A 19 -5.70 -5.42 -3.81
C ALA A 19 -4.33 -6.09 -3.97
N THR A 20 -3.27 -5.30 -4.21
CA THR A 20 -1.89 -5.80 -4.25
C THR A 20 -1.36 -6.05 -2.84
N ALA A 21 -1.58 -5.11 -1.92
CA ALA A 21 -1.24 -5.24 -0.51
C ALA A 21 -1.93 -6.47 0.11
N GLU A 22 -3.24 -6.64 -0.08
CA GLU A 22 -3.99 -7.81 0.41
C GLU A 22 -3.43 -9.13 -0.10
N ARG A 23 -3.10 -9.22 -1.41
CA ARG A 23 -2.52 -10.44 -1.98
C ARG A 23 -1.14 -10.75 -1.41
N ARG A 24 -0.31 -9.72 -1.17
CA ARG A 24 1.02 -9.90 -0.58
C ARG A 24 0.95 -10.30 0.89
N ALA A 25 0.05 -9.67 1.64
CA ALA A 25 -0.15 -9.95 3.06
C ALA A 25 -0.51 -11.42 3.34
N LEU A 26 -1.27 -12.07 2.45
CA LEU A 26 -1.56 -13.52 2.53
C LEU A 26 -0.31 -14.40 2.50
N HIS A 27 0.82 -13.86 2.02
CA HIS A 27 2.06 -14.60 1.81
C HIS A 27 3.25 -13.96 2.53
N SER A 28 3.02 -13.00 3.44
CA SER A 28 4.07 -12.31 4.19
C SER A 28 3.74 -12.29 5.68
N PHE A 29 4.78 -12.37 6.51
CA PHE A 29 4.70 -12.06 7.94
C PHE A 29 4.69 -10.55 8.19
N PHE A 30 5.12 -9.78 7.21
CA PHE A 30 5.28 -8.33 7.30
C PHE A 30 4.03 -7.60 6.81
N ASP A 31 3.82 -6.42 7.39
CA ASP A 31 2.72 -5.55 7.00
C ASP A 31 2.93 -4.99 5.59
N GLN A 32 1.81 -4.75 4.91
CA GLN A 32 1.79 -4.16 3.58
C GLN A 32 1.18 -2.76 3.68
N HIS A 33 1.93 -1.75 3.26
CA HIS A 33 1.50 -0.36 3.31
C HIS A 33 1.05 0.11 1.94
N VAL A 34 -0.15 0.71 1.87
CA VAL A 34 -0.57 1.53 0.73
C VAL A 34 -0.06 2.95 0.97
N ILE A 35 0.75 3.43 0.04
CA ILE A 35 1.37 4.76 0.10
C ILE A 35 0.72 5.64 -0.95
N GLU A 36 0.39 6.87 -0.56
CA GLU A 36 -0.04 7.92 -1.47
C GLU A 36 1.16 8.69 -2.02
N ASP A 37 1.23 8.80 -3.33
CA ASP A 37 2.22 9.60 -4.04
C ASP A 37 1.59 10.60 -5.00
N ASP A 38 2.07 11.83 -4.95
CA ASP A 38 1.54 12.95 -5.73
C ASP A 38 1.79 12.80 -7.24
N ASP A 39 2.85 12.07 -7.63
CA ASP A 39 3.25 11.86 -9.02
C ASP A 39 2.84 10.46 -9.53
N LEU A 40 2.94 9.44 -8.67
CA LEU A 40 2.73 8.03 -9.02
C LEU A 40 1.33 7.51 -8.66
N GLY A 41 0.54 8.26 -7.90
CA GLY A 41 -0.72 7.78 -7.33
C GLY A 41 -0.48 6.85 -6.14
N TYR A 42 -1.26 5.78 -6.02
CA TYR A 42 -1.12 4.84 -4.90
C TYR A 42 -0.34 3.59 -5.30
N PHE A 43 0.50 3.10 -4.39
CA PHE A 43 1.22 1.83 -4.56
C PHE A 43 1.35 1.06 -3.24
N ALA A 44 1.54 -0.25 -3.35
CA ALA A 44 1.74 -1.15 -2.21
C ALA A 44 3.23 -1.41 -1.97
N LEU A 45 3.65 -1.32 -0.71
CA LEU A 45 5.01 -1.54 -0.27
C LEU A 45 5.02 -2.57 0.86
N ASP A 46 5.89 -3.57 0.75
CA ASP A 46 6.07 -4.62 1.75
C ASP A 46 7.07 -4.13 2.81
N GLU A 47 6.70 -4.17 4.09
CA GLU A 47 7.63 -3.83 5.17
C GLU A 47 8.85 -4.77 5.18
N GLY A 48 8.70 -6.02 4.72
CA GLY A 48 9.82 -6.95 4.58
C GLY A 48 10.89 -6.53 3.55
N ASP A 49 10.55 -5.66 2.61
CA ASP A 49 11.51 -5.16 1.60
C ASP A 49 12.48 -4.11 2.19
N TYR A 50 12.13 -3.51 3.33
CA TYR A 50 12.89 -2.42 3.95
C TYR A 50 13.07 -2.71 5.44
N ASN A 51 14.33 -2.84 5.90
CA ASN A 51 14.62 -3.01 7.34
C ASN A 51 13.89 -1.99 8.25
N ALA A 52 13.71 -0.76 7.75
CA ALA A 52 12.83 0.23 8.34
C ALA A 52 12.27 1.11 7.21
N LEU A 53 10.96 1.36 7.23
CA LEU A 53 10.32 2.24 6.26
C LEU A 53 10.93 3.66 6.38
N PRO A 54 11.46 4.25 5.29
CA PRO A 54 11.96 5.62 5.33
C PRO A 54 10.89 6.60 5.85
N VAL A 55 11.28 7.52 6.74
CA VAL A 55 10.34 8.43 7.43
C VAL A 55 9.43 9.20 6.47
N HIS A 56 9.96 9.61 5.31
CA HIS A 56 9.19 10.34 4.30
C HIS A 56 8.09 9.50 3.63
N LEU A 57 8.24 8.17 3.59
CA LEU A 57 7.22 7.24 3.12
C LEU A 57 6.25 6.88 4.24
N ALA A 58 6.74 6.73 5.48
CA ALA A 58 5.90 6.46 6.65
C ALA A 58 4.82 7.52 6.87
N SER A 59 5.14 8.80 6.64
CA SER A 59 4.14 9.89 6.72
C SER A 59 3.08 9.87 5.63
N ARG A 60 3.23 9.04 4.59
CA ARG A 60 2.35 8.96 3.41
C ARG A 60 1.58 7.64 3.36
N VAL A 61 1.68 6.81 4.40
CA VAL A 61 0.89 5.58 4.52
C VAL A 61 -0.57 5.95 4.75
N VAL A 62 -1.43 5.54 3.82
CA VAL A 62 -2.88 5.77 3.89
C VAL A 62 -3.66 4.52 4.32
N HIS A 63 -3.07 3.34 4.16
CA HIS A 63 -3.64 2.07 4.62
C HIS A 63 -2.53 1.09 4.98
N THR A 64 -2.73 0.28 6.01
CA THR A 64 -1.86 -0.86 6.33
C THR A 64 -2.69 -2.15 6.35
N VAL A 65 -2.27 -3.14 5.56
CA VAL A 65 -2.82 -4.49 5.57
C VAL A 65 -1.87 -5.36 6.37
N HIS A 66 -2.38 -5.95 7.45
CA HIS A 66 -1.55 -6.73 8.36
C HIS A 66 -1.08 -8.03 7.69
N GLY A 67 0.17 -8.42 7.91
CA GLY A 67 0.69 -9.72 7.48
C GLY A 67 -0.19 -10.86 8.00
N ALA A 68 -0.58 -11.78 7.11
CA ALA A 68 -1.52 -12.86 7.43
C ALA A 68 -0.86 -14.24 7.49
N MET A 69 0.46 -14.32 7.28
CA MET A 69 1.20 -15.55 7.52
C MET A 69 1.37 -15.74 9.03
N LEU A 70 0.79 -16.81 9.57
CA LEU A 70 0.94 -17.17 10.98
C LEU A 70 2.26 -17.93 11.18
N ASP A 71 3.04 -17.51 12.17
CA ASP A 71 4.22 -18.25 12.65
C ASP A 71 3.75 -19.32 13.65
N GLU A 72 3.18 -20.42 13.13
CA GLU A 72 2.83 -21.58 13.96
C GLU A 72 3.95 -22.63 13.87
N PHE A 73 4.73 -22.76 14.95
CA PHE A 73 5.60 -23.90 15.27
C PHE A 73 5.23 -24.50 16.62
#